data_AF-A0A7R9RH30-F1
#
_entry.id   AF-A0A7R9RH30-F1
#
_cell.length_a   1.000
_cell.length_b   1.000
_cell.length_c   1.000
_cell.angle_alpha   90.00
_cell.angle_beta   90.00
_cell.angle_gamma   90.00
#
_symmetry.space_group_name_H-M   'P 1'
#
loop_
_entity.id
_entity.type
_entity.pdbx_description
1 polymer ?
#
loop_
_entity_poly.entity_id
_entity_poly.type
_entity_poly.pdbx_seq_one_letter_code
_entity_poly.pdbx_strand_id
1 'polypeptide(L)'
;DLTRLGHIHKLSVTNYNAPLRPTQCTNCWRMGHVNRSCHYPSRCKFCAGPHKTDDCMDKCDITKRYYGNCGKNHAATNSTCKVYKDEKFRRIANEINLVQFRQKIATQNRENALYKVLIQAAKKADKDIPRDIDTAKLTRQDTKNVQKPRQRSPDRTKH
;
A
#
# COMPACT_ATOMS: atom_id res chain seq x y z
N ASP A 1 -6.21 50.38 20.91
CA ASP A 1 -4.92 49.79 21.35
C ASP A 1 -4.88 48.33 20.90
N LEU A 2 -4.31 48.06 19.72
CA LEU A 2 -4.45 46.80 18.98
C LEU A 2 -3.07 46.24 18.61
N THR A 3 -2.35 45.64 19.56
CA THR A 3 -1.13 44.88 19.22
C THR A 3 -0.81 43.85 20.31
N ARG A 4 -1.62 42.78 20.38
CA ARG A 4 -1.19 41.53 21.02
C ARG A 4 -1.10 40.45 19.95
N LEU A 5 -0.04 40.53 19.14
CA LEU A 5 0.31 39.53 18.13
C LEU A 5 0.60 38.19 18.84
N GLY A 6 -0.29 37.22 18.67
CA GLY A 6 -0.09 35.86 19.13
C GLY A 6 1.08 35.22 18.39
N HIS A 7 2.10 34.79 19.14
CA HIS A 7 3.20 34.00 18.61
C HIS A 7 2.68 32.62 18.18
N ILE A 8 2.51 32.42 16.87
CA ILE A 8 2.24 31.10 16.30
C ILE A 8 3.56 30.32 16.35
N HIS A 9 3.69 29.41 17.32
CA HIS A 9 4.77 28.43 17.33
C HIS A 9 4.57 27.48 16.16
N LYS A 10 5.39 27.64 15.11
CA LYS A 10 5.43 26.74 13.96
C LYS A 10 6.07 25.42 14.39
N LEU A 11 5.26 24.48 14.86
CA LEU A 11 5.69 23.11 15.13
C LEU A 11 6.07 22.45 13.79
N SER A 12 7.34 22.11 13.61
CA SER A 12 7.80 21.30 12.49
C SER A 12 7.72 19.82 12.87
N VAL A 13 6.74 19.11 12.31
CA VAL A 13 6.72 17.64 12.37
C VAL A 13 7.72 17.14 11.34
N THR A 14 8.90 16.72 11.79
CA THR A 14 9.82 15.97 10.95
C THR A 14 9.39 14.50 10.96
N ASN A 15 9.30 13.88 9.78
CA ASN A 15 9.07 12.44 9.71
C ASN A 15 10.32 11.72 10.24
N TYR A 16 10.19 11.07 11.41
CA TYR A 16 11.22 10.15 11.89
C TYR A 16 11.23 8.90 11.00
N ASN A 17 12.09 8.91 9.98
CA ASN A 17 12.35 7.75 9.14
C ASN A 17 13.20 6.76 9.93
N ALA A 18 12.55 5.96 10.78
CA ALA A 18 13.21 4.88 11.49
C ALA A 18 13.93 3.99 10.46
N PRO A 19 15.24 3.72 10.61
CA PRO A 19 15.95 2.87 9.68
C PRO A 19 15.29 1.48 9.67
N LEU A 20 14.92 0.97 8.49
CA LEU A 20 14.44 -0.41 8.30
C LEU A 20 15.57 -1.39 8.63
N ARG A 21 15.78 -1.63 9.91
CA ARG A 21 16.72 -2.64 10.41
C ARG A 21 16.02 -3.99 10.33
N PRO A 22 16.67 -5.06 9.85
CA PRO A 22 16.21 -6.43 10.01
C PRO A 22 15.76 -6.72 11.45
N THR A 23 14.67 -7.47 11.61
CA THR A 23 14.29 -7.97 12.93
C THR A 23 15.29 -9.06 13.32
N GLN A 24 16.03 -8.82 14.40
CA GLN A 24 16.98 -9.78 14.96
C GLN A 24 16.64 -10.06 16.41
N CYS A 25 16.56 -11.33 16.77
CA CYS A 25 16.29 -11.76 18.12
C CYS A 25 17.50 -11.50 19.02
N THR A 26 17.33 -10.83 20.16
CA THR A 26 18.45 -10.56 21.09
C THR A 26 18.79 -11.73 22.00
N ASN A 27 17.98 -12.79 22.01
CA ASN A 27 18.26 -14.03 22.76
C ASN A 27 19.13 -15.01 21.95
N CYS A 28 18.69 -15.37 20.75
CA CYS A 28 19.38 -16.37 19.92
C CYS A 28 20.14 -15.78 18.72
N TRP A 29 20.06 -14.46 18.51
CA TRP A 29 20.68 -13.71 17.41
C TRP A 29 20.27 -14.11 15.99
N ARG A 30 19.24 -14.96 15.86
CA ARG A 30 18.64 -15.31 14.58
C ARG A 30 17.78 -14.17 14.03
N MET A 31 17.67 -14.11 12.70
CA MET A 31 16.79 -13.16 12.02
C MET A 31 15.33 -13.60 12.05
N GLY A 32 14.42 -12.64 11.85
CA GLY A 32 13.01 -12.90 11.55
C GLY A 32 12.07 -12.93 12.76
N HIS A 33 12.56 -12.88 14.00
CA HIS A 33 11.71 -12.82 15.20
C HIS A 33 12.31 -11.96 16.31
N VAL A 34 11.46 -11.51 17.23
CA VAL A 34 11.84 -10.76 18.44
C VAL A 34 12.06 -11.71 19.62
N ASN A 35 12.77 -11.24 20.64
CA ASN A 35 13.09 -12.03 21.84
C ASN A 35 11.83 -12.59 22.52
N ARG A 36 10.76 -11.80 22.65
CA ARG A 36 9.49 -12.23 23.25
C ARG A 36 8.85 -13.44 22.57
N SER A 37 9.12 -13.67 21.29
CA SER A 37 8.59 -14.81 20.52
C SER A 37 9.65 -15.89 20.28
N CYS A 38 10.76 -15.85 21.01
CA CYS A 38 11.88 -16.78 20.85
C CYS A 38 11.66 -18.04 21.68
N HIS A 39 11.76 -19.20 21.03
CA HIS A 39 11.70 -20.52 21.68
C HIS A 39 13.05 -21.26 21.61
N TYR A 40 14.11 -20.56 21.19
CA TYR A 40 15.45 -21.14 21.06
C TYR A 40 16.29 -20.88 22.31
N PRO A 41 17.28 -21.76 22.61
CA PRO A 41 18.28 -21.48 23.63
C PRO A 41 19.02 -20.17 23.38
N SER A 42 19.48 -19.55 24.47
CA SER A 42 20.29 -18.33 24.40
C SER A 42 21.61 -18.58 23.70
N ARG A 43 22.06 -17.60 22.91
CA ARG A 43 23.36 -17.64 22.23
C ARG A 43 24.11 -16.33 22.40
N CYS A 44 25.44 -16.41 22.40
CA CYS A 44 26.28 -15.23 22.45
C CYS A 44 26.30 -14.48 21.11
N LYS A 45 26.17 -13.15 21.14
CA LYS A 45 26.25 -12.28 19.97
C LYS A 45 27.60 -12.39 19.23
N PHE A 46 28.66 -12.65 19.99
CA PHE A 46 30.03 -12.63 19.50
C PHE A 46 30.44 -13.99 18.97
N CYS A 47 30.45 -15.04 19.79
CA CYS A 47 30.96 -16.37 19.41
C CYS A 47 29.88 -17.40 19.07
N ALA A 48 28.60 -17.04 19.16
CA ALA A 48 27.46 -17.94 19.03
C ALA A 48 27.44 -19.15 20.00
N GLY A 49 28.25 -19.14 21.06
CA GLY A 49 28.23 -20.19 22.09
C GLY A 49 26.93 -20.21 22.91
N PRO A 50 26.67 -21.30 23.67
CA PRO A 50 25.45 -21.50 24.46
C PRO A 50 25.48 -20.74 25.79
N HIS A 51 25.66 -19.43 25.75
CA HIS A 51 25.66 -18.53 26.91
C HIS A 51 25.13 -17.15 26.51
N LYS A 52 24.75 -16.32 27.49
CA LYS A 52 24.38 -14.92 27.23
C LYS A 52 25.60 -14.11 26.85
N THR A 53 25.41 -13.06 26.05
CA THR A 53 26.52 -12.22 25.58
C THR A 53 27.34 -11.61 26.72
N ASP A 54 26.71 -11.33 27.86
CA ASP A 54 27.36 -10.72 29.03
C ASP A 54 28.34 -11.68 29.72
N ASP A 55 28.10 -13.00 29.61
CA ASP A 55 28.92 -14.06 30.18
C ASP A 55 30.05 -14.52 29.23
N CYS A 56 30.21 -13.85 28.09
CA CYS A 56 31.19 -14.23 27.08
C CYS A 56 32.61 -13.84 27.49
N MET A 57 33.44 -14.83 27.83
CA MET A 57 34.87 -14.64 28.11
C MET A 57 35.65 -14.17 26.87
N ASP A 58 35.16 -14.51 25.68
CA ASP A 58 35.81 -14.23 24.39
C ASP A 58 35.30 -12.93 23.72
N LYS A 59 34.59 -12.06 24.44
CA LYS A 59 33.95 -10.86 23.85
C LYS A 59 34.93 -9.92 23.13
N CYS A 60 36.18 -9.84 23.62
CA CYS A 60 37.24 -9.00 23.07
C CYS A 60 38.03 -9.70 21.95
N ASP A 61 37.90 -11.02 21.80
CA ASP A 61 38.61 -11.79 20.79
C ASP A 61 37.85 -11.75 19.46
N ILE A 62 38.35 -10.96 18.52
CA ILE A 62 37.76 -10.83 17.19
C ILE A 62 37.84 -12.11 16.36
N THR A 63 38.82 -12.98 16.65
CA THR A 63 39.05 -14.23 15.90
C THR A 63 38.02 -15.30 16.24
N LYS A 64 37.49 -15.24 17.47
CA LYS A 64 36.43 -16.11 17.98
C LYS A 64 35.03 -15.59 17.68
N ARG A 65 34.90 -14.47 16.96
CA ARG A 65 33.59 -13.99 16.53
C ARG A 65 33.04 -14.95 15.48
N TYR A 66 31.81 -15.40 15.67
CA TYR A 66 31.13 -16.32 14.79
C TYR A 66 29.64 -15.99 14.78
N TYR A 67 29.06 -15.89 13.58
CA TYR A 67 27.63 -15.67 13.45
C TYR A 67 26.91 -16.92 12.97
N GLY A 68 26.04 -17.44 13.83
CA GLY A 68 25.32 -18.70 13.59
C GLY A 68 24.39 -18.73 12.36
N ASN A 69 24.02 -17.60 11.76
CA ASN A 69 23.16 -17.62 10.55
C ASN A 69 23.94 -17.70 9.24
N CYS A 70 25.18 -17.17 9.17
CA CYS A 70 25.98 -17.21 7.95
C CYS A 70 27.23 -18.09 8.06
N GLY A 71 27.58 -18.52 9.28
CA GLY A 71 28.76 -19.32 9.57
C GLY A 71 30.11 -18.61 9.40
N LYS A 72 30.13 -17.27 9.31
CA LYS A 72 31.35 -16.49 9.08
C LYS A 72 31.84 -15.77 10.34
N ASN A 73 33.12 -15.38 10.31
CA ASN A 73 33.78 -14.72 11.44
C ASN A 73 33.43 -13.23 11.54
N HIS A 74 32.29 -12.94 12.16
CA HIS A 74 31.91 -11.60 12.58
C HIS A 74 30.80 -11.67 13.63
N ALA A 75 30.56 -10.58 14.36
CA ALA A 75 29.44 -10.50 15.30
C ALA A 75 28.08 -10.59 14.60
N ALA A 76 27.05 -11.03 15.31
CA ALA A 76 25.72 -11.21 14.75
C ALA A 76 25.07 -9.95 14.16
N THR A 77 25.44 -8.77 14.66
CA THR A 77 24.91 -7.47 14.21
C THR A 77 25.70 -6.85 13.06
N ASN A 78 26.62 -7.59 12.43
CA ASN A 78 27.42 -7.04 11.34
C ASN A 78 26.53 -6.73 10.13
N SER A 79 26.43 -5.44 9.79
CA SER A 79 25.63 -4.95 8.66
C SER A 79 26.20 -5.34 7.30
N THR A 80 27.47 -5.74 7.21
CA THR A 80 28.09 -6.20 5.97
C THR A 80 27.80 -7.67 5.67
N CYS A 81 27.26 -8.42 6.63
CA CYS A 81 26.87 -9.82 6.48
C CYS A 81 25.83 -9.99 5.35
N LYS A 82 26.04 -10.96 4.45
CA LYS A 82 25.11 -11.25 3.36
C LYS A 82 23.70 -11.55 3.88
N VAL A 83 23.55 -12.40 4.89
CA VAL A 83 22.25 -12.74 5.49
C VAL A 83 21.55 -11.51 6.07
N TYR A 84 22.31 -10.60 6.71
CA TYR A 84 21.76 -9.35 7.21
C TYR A 84 21.27 -8.45 6.07
N LYS A 85 22.06 -8.31 5.00
CA LYS A 85 21.69 -7.53 3.82
C LYS A 85 20.46 -8.09 3.12
N ASP A 86 20.41 -9.41 2.91
CA ASP A 86 19.28 -10.09 2.28
C ASP A 86 17.99 -9.85 3.07
N GLU A 87 18.04 -9.98 4.40
CA GLU A 87 16.89 -9.71 5.27
C GLU A 87 16.49 -8.23 5.27
N LYS A 88 17.46 -7.32 5.15
CA LYS A 88 17.21 -5.88 5.01
C LYS A 88 16.47 -5.58 3.71
N PHE A 89 16.93 -6.15 2.59
CA PHE A 89 16.28 -5.99 1.29
C PHE A 89 14.88 -6.60 1.28
N ARG A 90 14.70 -7.78 1.87
CA ARG A 90 13.38 -8.40 2.04
C ARG A 90 12.42 -7.48 2.79
N ARG A 91 12.89 -6.85 3.88
CA ARG A 91 12.07 -5.91 4.65
C ARG A 91 11.73 -4.64 3.87
N ILE A 92 12.69 -4.08 3.12
CA ILE A 92 12.45 -2.93 2.24
C ILE A 92 11.40 -3.28 1.18
N ALA A 93 11.53 -4.43 0.52
CA ALA A 93 10.57 -4.89 -0.48
C ALA A 93 9.17 -5.05 0.11
N ASN A 94 9.05 -5.62 1.31
CA ASN A 94 7.77 -5.74 2.01
C ASN A 94 7.14 -4.38 2.30
N GLU A 95 7.91 -3.40 2.78
CA GLU A 95 7.39 -2.05 3.03
C GLU A 95 6.92 -1.37 1.73
N ILE A 96 7.70 -1.49 0.64
CA ILE A 96 7.30 -0.96 -0.68
C ILE A 96 5.97 -1.61 -1.13
N ASN A 97 5.86 -2.93 -1.02
CA ASN A 97 4.66 -3.66 -1.39
C ASN A 97 3.44 -3.24 -0.54
N LEU A 98 3.62 -3.03 0.77
CA LEU A 98 2.56 -2.56 1.66
C LEU A 98 2.09 -1.15 1.31
N VAL A 99 3.03 -0.24 0.98
CA VAL A 99 2.70 1.12 0.56
C VAL A 99 1.92 1.10 -0.76
N GLN A 100 2.39 0.34 -1.75
CA GLN A 100 1.70 0.19 -3.04
C GLN A 100 0.30 -0.41 -2.86
N PHE A 101 0.16 -1.44 -2.02
CA PHE A 101 -1.13 -2.03 -1.70
C PHE A 101 -2.09 -1.01 -1.06
N ARG A 102 -1.62 -0.25 -0.07
CA ARG A 102 -2.43 0.81 0.58
C ARG A 102 -2.85 1.90 -0.40
N GLN A 103 -1.96 2.31 -1.30
CA GLN A 103 -2.28 3.28 -2.35
C GLN A 103 -3.37 2.75 -3.28
N LYS A 104 -3.26 1.50 -3.72
CA LYS A 104 -4.27 0.85 -4.58
C LYS A 104 -5.65 0.77 -3.91
N ILE A 105 -5.70 0.43 -2.62
CA ILE A 105 -6.97 0.42 -1.87
C ILE A 105 -7.55 1.84 -1.76
N ALA A 106 -6.71 2.85 -1.51
CA ALA A 106 -7.16 4.23 -1.42
C ALA A 106 -7.73 4.78 -2.75
N THR A 107 -7.10 4.45 -3.89
CA THR A 107 -7.61 4.84 -5.21
C THR A 107 -8.94 4.17 -5.52
N GLN A 108 -9.04 2.86 -5.27
CA GLN A 108 -10.30 2.11 -5.46
C GLN A 108 -11.44 2.69 -4.59
N ASN A 109 -11.15 3.00 -3.33
CA ASN A 109 -12.14 3.59 -2.43
C ASN A 109 -12.62 4.96 -2.92
N ARG A 110 -11.71 5.77 -3.49
CA ARG A 110 -12.05 7.06 -4.09
C ARG A 110 -12.94 6.90 -5.32
N GLU A 111 -12.60 6.00 -6.23
CA GLU A 111 -13.42 5.70 -7.42
C GLU A 111 -14.82 5.21 -7.04
N ASN A 112 -14.91 4.31 -6.06
CA ASN A 112 -16.18 3.82 -5.53
C ASN A 112 -17.02 4.95 -4.90
N ALA A 113 -16.37 5.90 -4.22
CA ALA A 113 -17.05 7.08 -3.68
C ALA A 113 -17.58 8.00 -4.79
N LEU A 114 -16.78 8.26 -5.83
CA LEU A 114 -17.21 9.04 -6.99
C LEU A 114 -18.40 8.39 -7.70
N TYR A 115 -18.34 7.08 -7.95
CA TYR A 115 -19.44 6.33 -8.54
C TYR A 115 -20.74 6.45 -7.74
N LYS A 116 -20.67 6.36 -6.41
CA LYS A 116 -21.84 6.57 -5.52
C LYS A 116 -22.43 7.97 -5.66
N VAL A 117 -21.59 8.99 -5.70
CA VAL A 117 -22.03 10.39 -5.89
C VAL A 117 -22.73 10.56 -7.24
N LEU A 118 -22.16 10.01 -8.32
CA LEU A 118 -22.76 10.06 -9.66
C LEU A 118 -24.14 9.40 -9.71
N ILE A 119 -24.28 8.20 -9.13
CA ILE A 119 -25.59 7.53 -9.02
C ILE A 119 -26.59 8.39 -8.24
N GLN A 120 -26.17 9.01 -7.14
CA GLN A 120 -27.06 9.83 -6.33
C GLN A 120 -27.51 11.10 -7.08
N ALA A 121 -26.60 11.72 -7.83
CA ALA A 121 -26.91 12.86 -8.69
C ALA A 121 -27.91 12.49 -9.79
N ALA A 122 -27.71 11.35 -10.48
CA ALA A 122 -28.64 10.86 -11.50
C ALA A 122 -30.04 10.60 -10.93
N LYS A 123 -30.13 9.92 -9.77
CA LYS A 123 -31.41 9.69 -9.07
C LYS A 123 -32.12 10.98 -8.66
N LYS A 124 -31.37 12.05 -8.37
CA LYS A 124 -31.95 13.36 -8.06
C LYS A 124 -32.47 14.04 -9.32
N ALA A 125 -31.69 14.03 -10.40
CA ALA A 125 -32.10 14.57 -11.69
C ALA A 125 -33.40 13.90 -12.21
N ASP A 126 -33.53 12.58 -12.10
CA ASP A 126 -34.77 11.87 -12.47
C ASP A 126 -35.99 12.28 -11.63
N LYS A 127 -35.79 12.64 -10.36
CA LYS A 127 -36.87 13.13 -9.49
C LYS A 127 -37.26 14.58 -9.78
N ASP A 128 -36.34 15.36 -10.34
CA ASP A 128 -36.52 16.77 -10.66
C ASP A 128 -37.11 16.96 -12.08
N ILE A 129 -37.36 15.88 -12.84
CA ILE A 129 -38.16 15.91 -14.09
C ILE A 129 -39.63 16.17 -13.72
N PRO A 130 -40.25 17.29 -14.15
CA PRO A 130 -41.67 17.52 -13.94
C PRO A 130 -42.50 16.38 -14.56
N ARG A 131 -43.37 15.75 -13.76
CA ARG A 131 -44.30 14.69 -14.20
C ARG A 131 -45.52 15.22 -14.96
N ASP A 132 -45.38 16.40 -15.56
CA ASP A 132 -46.50 17.19 -16.11
C ASP A 132 -46.52 17.18 -17.64
N ILE A 133 -45.95 16.16 -18.27
CA ILE A 133 -46.30 15.87 -19.67
C ILE A 133 -47.46 14.88 -19.63
N ASP A 134 -48.67 15.41 -19.78
CA ASP A 134 -49.88 14.65 -20.10
C ASP A 134 -49.65 13.94 -21.45
N THR A 135 -49.04 12.75 -21.39
CA THR A 135 -48.70 11.90 -22.53
C THR A 135 -49.93 11.46 -23.35
N ALA A 136 -51.14 11.74 -22.87
CA ALA A 136 -52.37 11.53 -23.62
C ALA A 136 -52.60 12.54 -24.76
N LYS A 137 -51.87 13.68 -24.80
CA LYS A 137 -52.10 14.73 -25.83
C LYS A 137 -51.12 14.73 -27.01
N LEU A 138 -50.05 13.92 -26.99
CA LEU A 138 -49.05 13.88 -28.07
C LEU A 138 -49.29 12.83 -29.17
N THR A 139 -50.40 12.08 -29.13
CA THR A 139 -50.60 10.94 -30.06
C THR A 139 -51.53 11.21 -31.26
N ARG A 140 -51.92 12.45 -31.60
CA ARG A 140 -52.98 12.64 -32.63
C ARG A 140 -52.77 13.63 -33.78
N GLN A 141 -51.67 14.38 -33.92
CA GLN A 141 -51.62 15.36 -35.03
C GLN A 141 -50.53 15.22 -36.10
N ASP A 142 -49.47 14.43 -35.94
CA ASP A 142 -48.36 14.50 -36.90
C ASP A 142 -48.18 13.31 -37.87
N THR A 143 -49.11 12.35 -37.93
CA THR A 143 -49.02 11.24 -38.91
C THR A 143 -49.68 11.51 -40.27
N LYS A 144 -50.01 12.77 -40.63
CA LYS A 144 -50.68 13.07 -41.90
C LYS A 144 -49.80 13.64 -43.02
N ASN A 145 -48.47 13.76 -42.87
CA ASN A 145 -47.67 14.21 -44.01
C ASN A 145 -46.27 13.60 -44.06
N VAL A 146 -46.19 12.31 -44.42
CA VAL A 146 -44.99 11.76 -45.03
C VAL A 146 -45.41 11.14 -46.36
N GLN A 147 -45.18 11.89 -47.43
CA GLN A 147 -45.21 11.37 -48.80
C GLN A 147 -44.21 10.21 -48.88
N LYS A 148 -44.70 9.02 -49.23
CA LYS A 148 -43.86 7.84 -49.50
C LYS A 148 -42.84 8.16 -50.60
N PRO A 149 -41.53 7.97 -50.37
CA PRO A 149 -40.58 7.89 -51.46
C PRO A 149 -40.81 6.61 -52.27
N ARG A 150 -40.77 6.80 -53.59
CA ARG A 150 -40.96 5.84 -54.68
C ARG A 150 -39.93 4.71 -54.58
N GLN A 151 -40.38 3.45 -54.56
CA GLN A 151 -39.51 2.28 -54.67
C GLN A 151 -38.81 2.28 -56.04
N ARG A 152 -37.47 2.20 -56.07
CA ARG A 152 -36.73 1.76 -57.26
C ARG A 152 -36.43 0.27 -57.12
N SER A 153 -36.91 -0.49 -58.09
CA SER A 153 -36.69 -1.92 -58.28
C SER A 153 -35.20 -2.25 -58.42
N PRO A 154 -34.78 -3.48 -58.06
CA PRO A 154 -33.41 -3.94 -58.29
C PRO A 154 -33.20 -4.21 -59.78
N ASP A 155 -32.22 -3.52 -60.38
CA ASP A 155 -31.79 -3.83 -61.74
C ASP A 155 -30.73 -4.94 -61.72
N ARG A 156 -31.03 -5.99 -62.47
CA ARG A 156 -30.23 -7.19 -62.68
C ARG A 156 -29.98 -7.32 -64.17
N THR A 157 -28.78 -6.98 -64.62
CA THR A 157 -28.17 -7.51 -65.85
C THR A 157 -26.65 -7.43 -65.70
N LYS A 158 -25.95 -8.57 -65.53
CA LYS A 158 -25.52 -9.58 -66.52
C LYS A 158 -24.14 -9.21 -67.13
N HIS A 159 -23.12 -9.97 -66.76
CA HIS A 159 -22.26 -10.74 -67.66
C HIS A 159 -21.57 -11.87 -66.88
#